data_AF-A0A7X5B7Y5-F1
#
_entry.id   AF-A0A7X5B7Y5-F1
#
_cell.length_a   1.000
_cell.length_b   1.000
_cell.length_c   1.000
_cell.angle_alpha   90.00
_cell.angle_beta   90.00
_cell.angle_gamma   90.00
#
_symmetry.space_group_name_H-M   'P 1'
#
loop_
_entity.id
_entity.type
_entity.pdbx_description
1 polymer ?
#
loop_
_entity_poly.entity_id
_entity_poly.type
_entity_poly.pdbx_seq_one_letter_code
_entity_poly.pdbx_strand_id
1 'polypeptide(L)'
;MTSTVGLKAVAVLEGSKGLLSLIVAIGLHFLVGDNLQELAESIVKHAHLNPASHLPNIFITAISDISNINISIIALGALAYSLIRFVEAYGLWKSYGWTKWFALLSGAVYLPFEVYGIIVRPSILGANIFVLNIIVVAYMARVVLLKNELKQ
;
A
#
# COMPACT_ATOMS: atom_id res chain seq x y z
N MET A 1 6.09 -4.16 31.22
CA MET A 1 4.96 -3.28 30.82
C MET A 1 5.08 -2.98 29.34
N THR A 2 4.16 -3.44 28.49
CA THR A 2 4.13 -3.04 27.08
C THR A 2 3.87 -1.55 27.00
N SER A 3 4.80 -0.77 26.46
CA SER A 3 4.61 0.67 26.30
C SER A 3 3.45 0.94 25.33
N THR A 4 2.34 1.47 25.85
CA THR A 4 1.17 1.89 25.06
C THR A 4 1.56 2.88 23.97
N VAL A 5 2.64 3.64 24.18
CA VAL A 5 3.20 4.59 23.21
C VAL A 5 3.72 3.86 21.96
N GLY A 6 4.44 2.75 22.13
CA GLY A 6 5.00 2.01 21.00
C GLY A 6 3.92 1.35 20.13
N LEU A 7 2.88 0.77 20.75
CA LEU A 7 1.74 0.22 20.00
C LEU A 7 0.98 1.31 19.22
N LYS A 8 0.82 2.50 19.80
CA LYS A 8 0.20 3.63 19.11
C LYS A 8 1.07 4.16 17.96
N ALA A 9 2.40 4.17 18.11
CA ALA A 9 3.30 4.55 17.04
C ALA A 9 3.19 3.59 15.85
N VAL A 10 3.20 2.27 16.10
CA VAL A 10 2.97 1.26 15.05
C VAL A 10 1.58 1.41 14.45
N ALA A 11 0.55 1.67 15.25
CA ALA A 11 -0.80 1.90 14.73
C ALA A 11 -0.85 3.10 13.75
N VAL A 12 -0.14 4.19 14.03
CA VAL A 12 -0.06 5.34 13.11
C VAL A 12 0.68 4.97 11.83
N LEU A 13 1.79 4.22 11.93
CA LEU A 13 2.55 3.77 10.78
C LEU A 13 1.75 2.80 9.88
N GLU A 14 1.05 1.83 10.46
CA GLU A 14 0.22 0.90 9.69
C GLU A 14 -1.03 1.60 9.13
N GLY A 15 -1.60 2.55 9.89
CA GLY A 15 -2.70 3.40 9.44
C GLY A 15 -2.31 4.29 8.25
N SER A 16 -1.09 4.83 8.23
CA SER A 16 -0.60 5.63 7.10
C SER A 16 -0.41 4.79 5.83
N LYS A 17 0.04 3.54 5.95
CA LYS A 17 0.06 2.57 4.83
C LYS A 17 -1.36 2.30 4.30
N GLY A 18 -2.32 2.14 5.21
CA GLY A 18 -3.74 2.01 4.85
C GLY A 18 -4.26 3.23 4.09
N LEU A 19 -3.93 4.43 4.55
CA LEU A 19 -4.29 5.69 3.90
C LEU A 19 -3.67 5.83 2.50
N LEU A 20 -2.37 5.51 2.35
CA LEU A 20 -1.71 5.50 1.03
C LEU A 20 -2.40 4.54 0.07
N SER A 21 -2.74 3.33 0.52
CA SER A 21 -3.48 2.36 -0.30
C SER A 21 -4.88 2.85 -0.67
N LEU A 22 -5.56 3.57 0.23
CA LEU A 22 -6.86 4.18 -0.07
C LEU A 22 -6.75 5.22 -1.17
N ILE A 23 -5.74 6.09 -1.09
CA ILE A 23 -5.47 7.11 -2.12
C ILE A 23 -5.22 6.42 -3.47
N VAL A 24 -4.45 5.33 -3.49
CA VAL A 24 -4.23 4.54 -4.71
C VAL A 24 -5.54 3.95 -5.22
N ALA A 25 -6.36 3.33 -4.36
CA ALA A 25 -7.64 2.74 -4.76
C ALA A 25 -8.58 3.78 -5.38
N ILE A 26 -8.71 4.95 -4.75
CA ILE A 26 -9.52 6.07 -5.24
C ILE A 26 -8.95 6.59 -6.56
N GLY A 27 -7.63 6.81 -6.64
CA GLY A 27 -6.97 7.27 -7.86
C GLY A 27 -7.19 6.32 -9.03
N LEU A 28 -7.06 5.01 -8.80
CA LEU A 28 -7.33 4.00 -9.82
C LEU A 28 -8.81 3.97 -10.23
N HIS A 29 -9.74 4.15 -9.29
CA HIS A 29 -11.16 4.21 -9.62
C HIS A 29 -11.51 5.40 -10.54
N PHE A 30 -10.95 6.59 -10.27
CA PHE A 30 -11.09 7.76 -11.15
C PHE A 30 -10.48 7.57 -12.54
N LEU A 31 -9.42 6.76 -12.65
CA LEU A 31 -8.80 6.45 -13.94
C LEU A 31 -9.62 5.44 -14.77
N VAL A 32 -10.52 4.67 -14.14
CA VAL A 32 -11.30 3.62 -14.81
C VAL A 32 -12.70 4.06 -15.20
N GLY A 33 -13.35 4.90 -14.38
CA GLY A 33 -14.70 5.37 -14.67
C GLY A 33 -14.67 6.59 -15.57
N ASP A 34 -14.69 6.41 -16.88
CA ASP A 34 -15.14 7.34 -17.96
C ASP A 34 -14.53 8.78 -18.06
N ASN A 35 -14.01 9.36 -16.98
CA ASN A 35 -13.50 10.73 -16.90
C ASN A 35 -12.12 10.92 -17.51
N LEU A 36 -11.37 9.86 -17.80
CA LEU A 36 -10.07 9.98 -18.47
C LEU A 36 -10.26 10.42 -19.92
N GLN A 37 -11.35 9.99 -20.56
CA GLN A 37 -11.74 10.39 -21.91
C GLN A 37 -12.28 11.82 -21.90
N GLU A 38 -13.13 12.19 -20.95
CA GLU A 38 -13.63 13.58 -20.81
C GLU A 38 -12.55 14.59 -20.37
N LEU A 39 -11.61 14.22 -19.49
CA LEU A 39 -10.46 15.05 -19.12
C LEU A 39 -9.48 15.19 -20.27
N ALA A 40 -9.19 14.11 -21.00
CA ALA A 40 -8.37 14.17 -22.21
C ALA A 40 -9.04 15.05 -23.27
N GLU A 41 -10.34 14.89 -23.50
CA GLU A 41 -11.11 15.74 -24.42
C GLU A 41 -11.16 17.21 -23.98
N SER A 42 -11.30 17.48 -22.69
CA SER A 42 -11.34 18.85 -22.15
C SER A 42 -9.97 19.54 -22.28
N ILE A 43 -8.88 18.84 -22.01
CA ILE A 43 -7.51 19.34 -22.18
C ILE A 43 -7.20 19.55 -23.67
N VAL A 44 -7.58 18.62 -24.54
CA VAL A 44 -7.40 18.73 -26.00
C VAL A 44 -8.24 19.87 -26.58
N LYS A 45 -9.50 20.04 -26.13
CA LYS A 45 -10.39 21.14 -26.54
C LYS A 45 -9.88 22.51 -26.08
N HIS A 46 -9.37 22.62 -24.85
CA HIS A 46 -8.81 23.89 -24.36
C HIS A 46 -7.43 24.20 -24.93
N ALA A 47 -6.67 23.19 -25.35
CA ALA A 47 -5.32 23.34 -25.91
C ALA A 47 -5.30 23.59 -27.44
N HIS A 48 -6.44 23.66 -28.14
CA HIS A 48 -6.51 23.79 -29.61
C HIS A 48 -5.65 22.75 -30.36
N LEU A 49 -5.47 21.56 -29.78
CA LEU A 49 -4.73 20.49 -30.44
C LEU A 49 -5.64 19.87 -31.51
N ASN A 50 -5.30 20.12 -32.77
CA ASN A 50 -6.00 19.62 -33.95
C ASN A 50 -6.22 18.08 -33.84
N PRO A 51 -7.47 17.59 -33.75
CA PRO A 51 -7.80 16.19 -33.45
C PRO A 51 -7.65 15.25 -34.67
N ALA A 52 -6.62 15.45 -35.49
CA ALA A 52 -6.44 14.75 -36.76
C ALA A 52 -5.09 14.03 -36.93
N SER A 53 -4.19 14.03 -35.95
CA SER A 53 -2.93 13.27 -36.07
C SER A 53 -3.00 11.96 -35.29
N HIS A 54 -3.03 10.85 -36.04
CA HIS A 54 -2.63 9.50 -35.64
C HIS A 54 -1.76 9.48 -34.37
N LEU A 55 -2.37 9.13 -33.23
CA LEU A 55 -1.60 8.66 -32.08
C LEU A 55 -0.79 7.45 -32.55
N PRO A 56 0.55 7.44 -32.40
CA PRO A 56 1.37 6.35 -32.90
C PRO A 56 0.88 5.03 -32.29
N ASN A 57 0.61 4.03 -33.12
CA ASN A 57 0.15 2.70 -32.71
C ASN A 57 0.99 2.08 -31.59
N ILE A 58 2.25 2.51 -31.43
CA ILE A 58 3.16 2.11 -30.36
C ILE A 58 2.63 2.48 -28.96
N PHE A 59 1.99 3.64 -28.81
CA PHE A 59 1.33 4.04 -27.55
C PHE A 59 0.07 3.23 -27.30
N ILE A 60 -0.71 2.93 -28.35
CA ILE A 60 -1.92 2.12 -28.22
C ILE A 60 -1.57 0.67 -27.84
N THR A 61 -0.55 0.06 -28.46
CA THR A 61 -0.16 -1.32 -28.14
C THR A 61 0.43 -1.44 -26.73
N ALA A 62 1.24 -0.47 -26.28
CA ALA A 62 1.76 -0.47 -24.91
C ALA A 62 0.66 -0.31 -23.84
N ILE A 63 -0.40 0.45 -24.14
CA ILE A 63 -1.59 0.58 -23.28
C ILE A 63 -2.45 -0.70 -23.36
N SER A 64 -2.50 -1.36 -24.53
CA SER A 64 -3.28 -2.59 -24.75
C SER A 64 -2.73 -3.81 -24.00
N ASP A 65 -1.41 -3.92 -23.85
CA ASP A 65 -0.81 -5.02 -23.06
C ASP A 65 -0.99 -4.83 -21.55
N ILE A 66 -1.08 -3.58 -21.07
CA ILE A 66 -1.47 -3.24 -19.69
C ILE A 66 -2.99 -3.39 -19.51
N SER A 67 -3.78 -3.24 -20.59
CA SER A 67 -5.25 -3.28 -20.62
C SER A 67 -5.86 -4.64 -20.24
N ASN A 68 -5.08 -5.73 -20.21
CA ASN A 68 -5.62 -7.03 -19.77
C ASN A 68 -5.72 -7.17 -18.25
N ILE A 69 -5.01 -6.32 -17.48
CA ILE A 69 -5.20 -6.28 -16.03
C ILE A 69 -6.37 -5.36 -15.76
N ASN A 70 -7.50 -5.93 -15.34
CA ASN A 70 -8.69 -5.15 -15.00
C ASN A 70 -8.36 -4.23 -13.83
N ILE A 71 -8.15 -2.93 -14.12
CA ILE A 71 -7.76 -1.92 -13.14
C ILE A 71 -8.81 -1.81 -12.01
N SER A 72 -10.07 -2.14 -12.29
CA SER A 72 -11.11 -2.26 -11.25
C SER A 72 -10.77 -3.32 -10.19
N ILE A 73 -10.17 -4.45 -10.59
CA ILE A 73 -9.74 -5.50 -9.66
C ILE A 73 -8.57 -5.00 -8.79
N ILE A 74 -7.64 -4.26 -9.38
CA ILE A 74 -6.53 -3.64 -8.62
C ILE A 74 -7.08 -2.63 -7.62
N ALA A 75 -7.99 -1.74 -8.06
CA ALA A 75 -8.62 -0.74 -7.19
C ALA A 75 -9.37 -1.40 -6.03
N LEU A 76 -10.13 -2.46 -6.31
CA LEU A 76 -10.83 -3.24 -5.28
C LEU A 76 -9.86 -3.92 -4.31
N GLY A 77 -8.76 -4.47 -4.81
CA GLY A 77 -7.70 -5.06 -4.00
C GLY A 77 -7.02 -4.03 -3.08
N ALA A 78 -6.70 -2.84 -3.60
CA ALA A 78 -6.14 -1.73 -2.83
C ALA A 78 -7.10 -1.20 -1.77
N LEU A 79 -8.41 -1.15 -2.08
CA LEU A 79 -9.45 -0.78 -1.11
C LEU A 79 -9.59 -1.83 0.00
N ALA A 80 -9.67 -3.11 -0.36
CA ALA A 80 -9.74 -4.21 0.62
C ALA A 80 -8.51 -4.22 1.54
N TYR A 81 -7.31 -4.06 0.97
CA TYR A 81 -6.08 -3.96 1.74
C TYR A 81 -6.08 -2.75 2.68
N SER A 82 -6.56 -1.58 2.21
CA SER A 82 -6.69 -0.40 3.05
C SER A 82 -7.59 -0.63 4.27
N LEU A 83 -8.75 -1.26 4.08
CA LEU A 83 -9.67 -1.61 5.17
C LEU A 83 -9.00 -2.53 6.20
N ILE A 84 -8.29 -3.56 5.74
CA ILE A 84 -7.53 -4.47 6.61
C ILE A 84 -6.52 -3.69 7.46
N ARG A 85 -5.77 -2.76 6.84
CA ARG A 85 -4.80 -1.92 7.55
C ARG A 85 -5.44 -1.00 8.58
N PHE A 86 -6.61 -0.43 8.28
CA PHE A 86 -7.32 0.38 9.27
C PHE A 86 -7.86 -0.44 10.45
N VAL A 87 -8.35 -1.66 10.20
CA VAL A 87 -8.78 -2.58 11.26
C VAL A 87 -7.60 -2.96 12.16
N GLU A 88 -6.47 -3.28 11.56
CA GLU A 88 -5.21 -3.57 12.26
C GLU A 88 -4.74 -2.38 13.10
N ALA A 89 -4.63 -1.20 12.50
CA ALA A 89 -4.24 0.04 13.17
C ALA A 89 -5.16 0.38 14.33
N TYR A 90 -6.48 0.29 14.13
CA TYR A 90 -7.47 0.52 15.18
C TYR A 90 -7.31 -0.47 16.34
N GLY A 91 -7.15 -1.76 16.04
CA GLY A 91 -6.98 -2.76 17.08
C GLY A 91 -5.63 -2.64 17.81
N LEU A 92 -4.55 -2.22 17.14
CA LEU A 92 -3.29 -1.87 17.80
C LEU A 92 -3.45 -0.65 18.72
N TRP A 93 -4.18 0.37 18.27
CA TRP A 93 -4.50 1.56 19.07
C TRP A 93 -5.29 1.19 20.34
N LYS A 94 -6.24 0.26 20.22
CA LYS A 94 -7.01 -0.31 21.34
C LYS A 94 -6.28 -1.45 22.07
N SER A 95 -5.05 -1.79 21.66
CA SER A 95 -4.22 -2.84 22.26
C SER A 95 -4.84 -4.24 22.29
N TYR A 96 -5.67 -4.58 21.30
CA TYR A 96 -6.28 -5.91 21.17
C TYR A 96 -5.21 -7.01 21.01
N GLY A 97 -5.50 -8.17 21.58
CA GLY A 97 -4.51 -9.26 21.67
C GLY A 97 -4.17 -9.89 20.31
N TRP A 98 -5.16 -10.05 19.45
CA TRP A 98 -5.03 -10.71 18.14
C TRP A 98 -4.36 -9.79 17.11
N THR A 99 -4.57 -8.47 17.18
CA THR A 99 -3.96 -7.50 16.25
C THR A 99 -2.46 -7.40 16.42
N LYS A 100 -1.92 -7.69 17.61
CA LYS A 100 -0.47 -7.75 17.83
C LYS A 100 0.19 -8.85 17.02
N TRP A 101 -0.43 -10.02 16.96
CA TRP A 101 0.02 -11.15 16.13
C TRP A 101 -0.18 -10.86 14.66
N PHE A 102 -1.32 -10.28 14.31
CA PHE A 102 -1.60 -9.88 12.93
C PHE A 102 -0.53 -8.91 12.39
N ALA A 103 -0.15 -7.89 13.16
CA ALA A 103 0.90 -6.93 12.79
C ALA A 103 2.31 -7.52 12.74
N LEU A 104 2.59 -8.51 13.57
CA LEU A 104 3.85 -9.26 13.44
C LEU A 104 3.88 -10.03 12.12
N LEU A 105 2.83 -10.80 11.81
CA LEU A 105 2.77 -11.61 10.60
C LEU A 105 2.74 -10.75 9.35
N SER A 106 1.88 -9.72 9.32
CA SER A 106 1.73 -8.83 8.17
C SER A 106 3.06 -8.13 7.87
N GLY A 107 3.76 -7.61 8.89
CA GLY A 107 5.08 -7.01 8.74
C GLY A 107 6.15 -8.01 8.26
N ALA A 108 6.18 -9.22 8.82
CA ALA A 108 7.18 -10.23 8.48
C ALA A 108 7.07 -10.70 7.03
N VAL A 109 5.86 -10.71 6.46
CA VAL A 109 5.63 -11.09 5.05
C VAL A 109 6.33 -10.14 4.08
N TYR A 110 6.58 -8.87 4.44
CA TYR A 110 7.28 -7.93 3.54
C TYR A 110 8.79 -8.20 3.44
N LEU A 111 9.41 -8.73 4.50
CA LEU A 111 10.87 -8.82 4.60
C LEU A 111 11.52 -9.62 3.45
N PRO A 112 11.02 -10.80 3.02
CA PRO A 112 11.62 -11.53 1.90
C PRO A 112 11.59 -10.74 0.59
N PHE A 113 10.48 -10.03 0.32
CA PHE A 113 10.34 -9.22 -0.88
C PHE A 113 11.24 -7.99 -0.86
N GLU A 114 11.41 -7.36 0.31
CA GLU A 114 12.28 -6.21 0.48
C GLU A 114 13.76 -6.60 0.35
N VAL A 115 14.17 -7.72 0.93
CA VAL A 115 15.53 -8.29 0.76
C VAL A 115 15.80 -8.57 -0.72
N TYR A 116 14.86 -9.24 -1.39
CA TYR A 116 14.97 -9.49 -2.83
C TYR A 116 15.08 -8.18 -3.63
N GLY A 117 14.24 -7.19 -3.31
CA GLY A 117 14.27 -5.88 -3.95
C GLY A 117 15.60 -5.16 -3.79
N ILE A 118 16.20 -5.17 -2.59
CA ILE A 118 17.49 -4.53 -2.32
C ILE A 118 18.64 -5.24 -3.05
N ILE A 119 18.60 -6.58 -3.13
CA ILE A 119 19.63 -7.36 -3.85
C ILE A 119 19.57 -7.09 -5.35
N VAL A 120 18.36 -7.10 -5.93
CA VAL A 120 18.18 -6.99 -7.39
C VAL A 120 18.28 -5.54 -7.87
N ARG A 121 17.75 -4.58 -7.11
CA ARG A 121 17.80 -3.15 -7.44
C ARG A 121 18.04 -2.32 -6.16
N PRO A 122 19.32 -2.15 -5.77
CA PRO A 122 19.66 -1.36 -4.60
C PRO A 122 19.11 0.06 -4.72
N SER A 123 18.31 0.48 -3.74
CA SER A 123 17.77 1.85 -3.68
C SER A 123 17.77 2.34 -2.23
N ILE A 124 18.08 3.63 -2.06
CA ILE A 124 18.09 4.27 -0.73
C ILE A 124 16.69 4.20 -0.11
N LEU A 125 15.65 4.45 -0.92
CA LEU A 125 14.26 4.36 -0.48
C LEU A 125 13.90 2.95 -0.03
N GLY A 126 14.24 1.91 -0.82
CA GLY A 126 13.99 0.52 -0.46
C GLY A 126 14.72 0.09 0.81
N ALA A 127 15.98 0.51 0.97
CA ALA A 127 16.75 0.26 2.20
C ALA A 127 16.10 0.89 3.43
N ASN A 128 15.61 2.14 3.34
CA ASN A 128 14.92 2.81 4.44
C ASN A 128 13.60 2.11 4.81
N ILE A 129 12.81 1.70 3.83
CA ILE A 129 11.56 0.96 4.04
C ILE A 129 11.83 -0.38 4.72
N PHE A 130 12.86 -1.10 4.27
CA PHE A 130 13.27 -2.37 4.86
C PHE A 130 13.70 -2.23 6.33
N VAL A 131 14.56 -1.25 6.63
CA VAL A 131 14.99 -0.98 8.02
C VAL A 131 13.78 -0.65 8.90
N LEU A 132 12.85 0.17 8.42
CA LEU A 132 11.63 0.51 9.16
C LEU A 132 10.78 -0.74 9.44
N ASN A 133 10.57 -1.61 8.44
CA ASN A 133 9.80 -2.84 8.63
C ASN A 133 10.49 -3.81 9.58
N ILE A 134 11.83 -3.94 9.55
CA ILE A 134 12.59 -4.72 10.54
C ILE A 134 12.33 -4.20 11.95
N ILE A 135 12.39 -2.88 12.16
CA ILE A 135 12.17 -2.28 13.48
C ILE A 135 10.75 -2.60 13.98
N VAL A 136 9.74 -2.46 13.12
CA VAL A 136 8.34 -2.78 13.45
C VAL A 136 8.19 -4.25 13.79
N VAL A 137 8.69 -5.17 12.96
CA VAL A 137 8.60 -6.62 13.17
C VAL A 137 9.31 -7.03 14.46
N ALA A 138 10.52 -6.54 14.70
CA ALA A 138 11.27 -6.84 15.93
C ALA A 138 10.54 -6.33 17.18
N TYR A 139 9.97 -5.12 17.12
CA TYR A 139 9.16 -4.57 18.20
C TYR A 139 7.91 -5.42 18.45
N MET A 140 7.16 -5.78 17.41
CA MET A 140 5.95 -6.60 17.53
C MET A 140 6.27 -8.01 18.05
N ALA A 141 7.36 -8.62 17.59
CA ALA A 141 7.84 -9.91 18.08
C ALA A 141 8.13 -9.85 19.58
N ARG A 142 8.86 -8.82 20.04
CA ARG A 142 9.13 -8.60 21.46
C ARG A 142 7.84 -8.43 22.27
N VAL A 143 6.89 -7.65 21.77
CA VAL A 143 5.59 -7.42 22.45
C VAL A 143 4.80 -8.72 22.59
N VAL A 144 4.82 -9.55 21.55
CA VAL A 144 4.13 -10.84 21.51
C VAL A 144 4.78 -11.85 22.46
N LEU A 145 6.11 -11.98 22.40
CA LEU A 145 6.87 -12.92 23.24
C LEU A 145 6.74 -12.58 24.73
N LEU A 146 6.94 -11.32 25.11
CA LEU A 146 6.82 -10.88 26.52
C LEU A 146 5.42 -11.10 27.11
N LYS A 147 4.37 -11.09 26.26
CA LYS A 147 3.01 -11.36 26.70
C LYS A 147 2.80 -12.86 27.01
N ASN A 148 3.45 -13.75 26.26
CA ASN A 148 3.32 -15.19 26.46
C ASN A 148 3.97 -15.63 27.77
N GLU A 149 5.07 -15.01 28.18
CA GLU A 149 5.75 -15.37 29.45
C GLU A 149 4.98 -14.94 30.69
N LEU A 150 4.18 -13.88 30.63
CA LEU A 150 3.32 -13.45 31.75
C LEU A 150 2.03 -14.29 31.90
N LYS A 151 1.81 -15.23 30.98
CA LYS A 151 0.62 -16.09 30.96
C LYS A 151 0.93 -17.53 31.38
N GLN A 152 2.21 -17.86 31.58
CA GLN A 152 2.70 -19.09 32.19
C GLN A 152 2.91 -18.86 33.69
#